data_AF-A0A959ELK2-F1
#
_entry.id   AF-A0A959ELK2-F1
#
_cell.length_a   1.000
_cell.length_b   1.000
_cell.length_c   1.000
_cell.angle_alpha   90.00
_cell.angle_beta   90.00
_cell.angle_gamma   90.00
#
_symmetry.space_group_name_H-M   'P 1'
#
loop_
_entity.id
_entity.type
_entity.pdbx_description
1 polymer ?
#
loop_
_entity_poly.entity_id
_entity_poly.type
_entity_poly.pdbx_seq_one_letter_code
_entity_poly.pdbx_strand_id
1 'polypeptide(L)'
;VQFRAETIQVKGARTVYDTVRYTRFGPIVYEDPERPQHNLAMRWLAHDRPDDFDLNAAFKLLQAGSVEEAIDGSMFHWTPAMNMALADRSGDIALRIMGHLPIKEQEQGRFVQEGAGLGSLWEGLIPQKEMPQVVNPASGFVASANQRTTDSSYPYYYNGHFDDYRGRLLNRLLSRTQNVGVRDMMSLQTSNYSIQAEEALPRMLELLAGEELNTIQEGLVRILSDWDFRFDPEQTAPILFEEWWNALYRNLWDEFYGQSGSPLILYPETWRTVEMLSEQPHSVYWDDLSTPEREDPAAIVRRSFRQMAKELRPYLDKVDYHWGQHHAFQIR
;
A
#
# COMPACT_ATOMS: atom_id res chain seq x y z
N VAL A 1 35.16 1.86 -5.69
CA VAL A 1 34.26 0.80 -6.18
C VAL A 1 35.00 -0.52 -6.02
N GLN A 2 34.33 -1.54 -5.48
CA GLN A 2 34.83 -2.91 -5.38
C GLN A 2 34.10 -3.77 -6.42
N PHE A 3 34.77 -4.79 -6.96
CA PHE A 3 34.18 -5.71 -7.93
C PHE A 3 34.07 -7.09 -7.30
N ARG A 4 32.90 -7.69 -7.38
CA ARG A 4 32.64 -9.04 -6.86
C ARG A 4 32.29 -9.96 -8.02
N ALA A 5 33.15 -10.93 -8.30
CA ALA A 5 32.92 -11.92 -9.35
C ALA A 5 31.89 -12.96 -8.87
N GLU A 6 30.93 -13.28 -9.74
CA GLU A 6 29.87 -14.26 -9.51
C GLU A 6 29.99 -15.40 -10.52
N THR A 7 29.72 -16.62 -10.05
CA THR A 7 29.71 -17.84 -10.87
C THR A 7 28.33 -18.47 -10.82
N ILE A 8 27.60 -18.40 -11.93
CA ILE A 8 26.21 -18.84 -12.03
C ILE A 8 26.17 -20.15 -12.81
N GLN A 9 25.89 -21.24 -12.11
CA GLN A 9 25.72 -22.56 -12.74
C GLN A 9 24.34 -22.66 -13.37
N VAL A 10 24.28 -22.96 -14.66
CA VAL A 10 23.02 -23.04 -15.42
C VAL A 10 22.75 -24.49 -15.84
N LYS A 11 21.61 -25.04 -15.39
CA LYS A 11 21.24 -26.43 -15.71
C LYS A 11 21.12 -26.62 -17.23
N GLY A 12 21.86 -27.59 -17.76
CA GLY A 12 21.84 -27.93 -19.18
C GLY A 12 22.54 -26.92 -20.10
N ALA A 13 23.24 -25.93 -19.54
CA ALA A 13 23.99 -24.93 -20.29
C ALA A 13 25.38 -24.70 -19.68
N ARG A 14 26.16 -23.81 -20.30
CA ARG A 14 27.48 -23.42 -19.77
C ARG A 14 27.30 -22.51 -18.56
N THR A 15 28.22 -22.61 -17.60
CA THR A 15 28.36 -21.67 -16.49
C THR A 15 28.53 -20.24 -17.03
N VAL A 16 27.80 -19.30 -16.42
CA VAL A 16 27.91 -17.88 -16.69
C VAL A 16 28.76 -17.25 -15.60
N TYR A 17 29.70 -16.39 -15.99
CA TYR A 17 30.47 -15.58 -15.06
C TYR A 17 30.03 -14.14 -15.20
N ASP A 18 29.78 -13.49 -14.06
CA ASP A 18 29.32 -12.10 -14.01
C ASP A 18 30.11 -11.32 -12.94
N THR A 19 29.97 -10.01 -12.90
CA THR A 19 30.63 -9.16 -11.91
C THR A 19 29.69 -8.09 -11.40
N VAL A 20 29.56 -7.98 -10.07
CA VAL A 20 28.77 -6.95 -9.42
C VAL A 20 29.69 -5.83 -8.93
N ARG A 21 29.38 -4.59 -9.32
CA ARG A 21 30.07 -3.38 -8.83
C ARG A 21 29.46 -2.90 -7.51
N TYR A 22 30.27 -2.85 -6.47
CA TYR A 22 29.89 -2.34 -5.15
C TYR A 22 30.51 -0.97 -4.88
N THR A 23 29.68 -0.07 -4.37
CA THR A 23 30.08 1.21 -3.79
C THR A 23 29.96 1.13 -2.26
N ARG A 24 30.31 2.21 -1.56
CA ARG A 24 30.02 2.33 -0.12
C ARG A 24 28.53 2.34 0.21
N PHE A 25 27.67 2.65 -0.75
CA PHE A 25 26.21 2.64 -0.57
C PHE A 25 25.63 1.25 -0.83
N GLY A 26 26.35 0.35 -1.50
CA GLY A 26 25.85 -0.95 -1.94
C GLY A 26 26.09 -1.18 -3.43
N PRO A 27 25.44 -2.20 -4.03
CA PRO A 27 25.63 -2.57 -5.42
C PRO A 27 25.06 -1.51 -6.37
N ILE A 28 25.71 -1.35 -7.52
CA ILE A 28 25.15 -0.65 -8.67
C ILE A 28 24.11 -1.58 -9.32
N VAL A 29 22.87 -1.12 -9.45
CA VAL A 29 21.76 -1.97 -9.91
C VAL A 29 21.69 -2.06 -11.43
N TYR A 30 22.03 -0.96 -12.12
CA TYR A 30 21.97 -0.87 -13.58
C TYR A 30 23.28 -0.34 -14.14
N GLU A 31 23.90 -1.12 -15.04
CA GLU A 31 25.16 -0.79 -15.71
C GLU A 31 24.96 -0.39 -17.19
N ASP A 32 23.74 -0.52 -17.71
CA ASP A 32 23.38 -0.10 -19.06
C ASP A 32 23.39 1.45 -19.17
N PRO A 33 24.27 2.03 -20.00
CA PRO A 33 24.38 3.49 -20.15
C PRO A 33 23.11 4.18 -20.64
N GLU A 34 22.23 3.46 -21.33
CA GLU A 34 21.00 4.02 -21.90
C GLU A 34 19.87 4.10 -20.85
N ARG A 35 20.05 3.51 -19.67
CA ARG A 35 19.06 3.58 -18.58
C ARG A 35 19.20 4.87 -17.78
N PRO A 36 18.10 5.57 -17.47
CA PRO A 36 18.12 6.70 -16.55
C PRO A 36 18.71 6.36 -15.17
N GLN A 37 18.62 5.09 -14.75
CA GLN A 37 19.14 4.58 -13.49
C GLN A 37 20.61 4.09 -13.57
N HIS A 38 21.30 4.31 -14.68
CA HIS A 38 22.70 3.92 -14.86
C HIS A 38 23.58 4.44 -13.71
N ASN A 39 24.42 3.56 -13.13
CA ASN A 39 25.31 3.85 -12.00
C ASN A 39 24.60 4.25 -10.69
N LEU A 40 23.28 4.11 -10.57
CA LEU A 40 22.62 4.26 -9.27
C LEU A 40 22.97 3.08 -8.35
N ALA A 41 23.44 3.41 -7.16
CA ALA A 41 23.72 2.43 -6.10
C ALA A 41 22.51 2.27 -5.17
N MET A 42 22.20 1.03 -4.79
CA MET A 42 21.12 0.73 -3.85
C MET A 42 21.65 0.63 -2.43
N ARG A 43 21.18 1.52 -1.54
CA ARG A 43 21.43 1.42 -0.10
C ARG A 43 20.30 0.66 0.59
N TRP A 44 20.61 -0.54 1.05
CA TRP A 44 19.70 -1.39 1.80
C TRP A 44 20.38 -1.98 3.03
N LEU A 45 19.65 -2.04 4.14
CA LEU A 45 20.14 -2.49 5.43
C LEU A 45 20.60 -3.95 5.43
N ALA A 46 20.09 -4.78 4.50
CA ALA A 46 20.54 -6.15 4.33
C ALA A 46 22.02 -6.26 3.92
N HIS A 47 22.61 -5.20 3.37
CA HIS A 47 24.04 -5.16 3.05
C HIS A 47 24.93 -5.07 4.31
N ASP A 48 24.37 -4.69 5.46
CA ASP A 48 25.10 -4.52 6.72
C ASP A 48 24.75 -5.61 7.75
N ARG A 49 24.05 -6.66 7.31
CA ARG A 49 23.54 -7.70 8.20
C ARG A 49 24.70 -8.42 8.94
N PRO A 50 24.65 -8.52 10.28
CA PRO A 50 25.53 -9.41 11.03
C PRO A 50 25.21 -10.89 10.76
N ASP A 51 26.22 -11.75 10.85
CA ASP A 51 26.05 -13.19 10.71
C ASP A 51 25.09 -13.74 11.79
N ASP A 52 24.26 -14.73 11.41
CA ASP A 52 23.32 -15.48 12.26
C ASP A 52 22.25 -14.69 13.06
N PHE A 53 22.14 -13.38 12.83
CA PHE A 53 21.25 -12.51 13.60
C PHE A 53 19.77 -12.98 13.53
N ASP A 54 19.20 -13.06 12.34
CA ASP A 54 17.76 -13.38 12.18
C ASP A 54 17.39 -14.81 12.66
N LEU A 55 18.31 -15.78 12.56
CA LEU A 55 18.05 -17.14 13.08
C LEU A 55 18.01 -17.12 14.62
N ASN A 56 18.86 -16.33 15.26
CA ASN A 56 18.80 -16.14 16.70
C ASN A 56 17.48 -15.49 17.14
N ALA A 57 16.96 -14.53 16.37
CA ALA A 57 15.64 -13.95 16.62
C ALA A 57 14.56 -15.04 16.61
N ALA A 58 14.56 -15.90 15.59
CA ALA A 58 13.59 -16.97 15.45
C ALA A 58 13.61 -17.92 16.66
N PHE A 59 14.80 -18.38 17.10
CA PHE A 59 14.90 -19.25 18.27
C PHE A 59 14.44 -18.57 19.56
N LYS A 60 14.81 -17.31 19.78
CA LYS A 60 14.39 -16.55 20.96
C LYS A 60 12.88 -16.33 21.00
N LEU A 61 12.28 -15.97 19.88
CA LEU A 61 10.83 -15.78 19.77
C LEU A 61 10.07 -17.10 19.99
N LEU A 62 10.57 -18.23 19.48
CA LEU A 62 9.97 -19.55 19.69
C LEU A 62 10.06 -20.03 21.15
N GLN A 63 11.01 -19.49 21.93
CA GLN A 63 11.25 -19.87 23.33
C GLN A 63 10.65 -18.87 24.33
N ALA A 64 10.22 -17.69 23.87
CA ALA A 64 9.69 -16.64 24.72
C ALA A 64 8.42 -17.11 25.47
N GLY A 65 8.43 -16.97 26.80
CA GLY A 65 7.31 -17.27 27.67
C GLY A 65 6.42 -16.07 28.00
N SER A 66 6.85 -14.86 27.65
CA SER A 66 6.13 -13.60 27.90
C SER A 66 6.28 -12.61 26.73
N VAL A 67 5.42 -11.60 26.69
CA VAL A 67 5.54 -10.47 25.74
C VAL A 67 6.89 -9.75 25.89
N GLU A 68 7.37 -9.58 27.12
CA GLU A 68 8.68 -8.95 27.40
C GLU A 68 9.83 -9.74 26.79
N GLU A 69 9.88 -11.06 27.03
CA GLU A 69 10.90 -11.93 26.44
C GLU A 69 10.84 -11.96 24.91
N ALA A 70 9.63 -11.88 24.33
CA ALA A 70 9.45 -11.81 22.89
C ALA A 70 9.95 -10.47 22.32
N ILE A 71 9.73 -9.35 23.01
CA ILE A 71 10.28 -8.05 22.63
C ILE A 71 11.82 -8.10 22.64
N ASP A 72 12.43 -8.67 23.68
CA ASP A 72 13.88 -8.85 23.76
C ASP A 72 14.41 -9.75 22.64
N GLY A 73 13.71 -10.86 22.37
CA GLY A 73 14.03 -11.77 21.27
C GLY A 73 13.98 -11.08 19.90
N SER A 74 13.02 -10.18 19.70
CA SER A 74 12.85 -9.44 18.44
C SER A 74 14.01 -8.50 18.12
N MET A 75 14.79 -8.05 19.13
CA MET A 75 15.96 -7.19 18.91
C MET A 75 17.07 -7.90 18.13
N PHE A 76 17.04 -9.23 18.08
CA PHE A 76 17.97 -10.06 17.31
C PHE A 76 17.54 -10.23 15.85
N HIS A 77 16.47 -9.56 15.40
CA HIS A 77 16.10 -9.54 13.98
C HIS A 77 16.69 -8.29 13.31
N TRP A 78 17.35 -8.46 12.16
CA TRP A 78 18.00 -7.36 11.46
C TRP A 78 17.05 -6.71 10.45
N THR A 79 16.54 -7.52 9.52
CA THR A 79 15.78 -7.06 8.35
C THR A 79 14.96 -8.22 7.76
N PRO A 80 13.85 -7.97 7.04
CA PRO A 80 13.15 -6.68 6.92
C PRO A 80 12.50 -6.27 8.22
N ALA A 81 12.29 -4.96 8.40
CA ALA A 81 11.47 -4.47 9.50
C ALA A 81 10.02 -4.96 9.31
N MET A 82 9.40 -5.49 10.38
CA MET A 82 8.06 -6.10 10.31
C MET A 82 7.24 -5.75 11.55
N ASN A 83 5.93 -5.57 11.36
CA ASN A 83 4.98 -5.48 12.46
C ASN A 83 4.85 -6.83 13.15
N MET A 84 5.10 -6.88 14.45
CA MET A 84 4.96 -8.06 15.29
C MET A 84 3.90 -7.80 16.36
N ALA A 85 2.73 -8.42 16.19
CA ALA A 85 1.70 -8.46 17.22
C ALA A 85 1.98 -9.63 18.16
N LEU A 86 2.01 -9.36 19.46
CA LEU A 86 2.34 -10.31 20.52
C LEU A 86 1.18 -10.41 21.50
N ALA A 87 1.01 -11.60 22.08
CA ALA A 87 0.15 -11.86 23.22
C ALA A 87 0.72 -13.01 24.05
N ASP A 88 0.50 -13.00 25.36
CA ASP A 88 0.90 -14.09 26.25
C ASP A 88 -0.21 -14.57 27.19
N ARG A 89 0.14 -15.50 28.08
CA ARG A 89 -0.81 -16.16 29.00
C ARG A 89 -1.19 -15.30 30.22
N SER A 90 -0.43 -14.25 30.55
CA SER A 90 -0.85 -13.26 31.56
C SER A 90 -1.92 -12.33 31.02
N GLY A 91 -2.11 -12.31 29.69
CA GLY A 91 -3.04 -11.42 29.00
C GLY A 91 -2.37 -10.14 28.52
N ASP A 92 -1.03 -10.07 28.57
CA ASP A 92 -0.31 -8.95 28.01
C ASP A 92 -0.36 -9.01 26.49
N ILE A 93 -0.46 -7.84 25.86
CA ILE A 93 -0.45 -7.68 24.40
C ILE A 93 0.54 -6.58 24.01
N ALA A 94 1.15 -6.74 22.84
CA ALA A 94 2.01 -5.70 22.28
C ALA A 94 1.96 -5.66 20.76
N LEU A 95 2.26 -4.48 20.21
CA LEU A 95 2.63 -4.33 18.81
C LEU A 95 3.98 -3.66 18.77
N ARG A 96 4.93 -4.29 18.10
CA ARG A 96 6.30 -3.78 17.94
C ARG A 96 6.74 -3.88 16.50
N ILE A 97 7.51 -2.91 16.02
CA ILE A 97 8.31 -3.09 14.81
C ILE A 97 9.55 -3.90 15.18
N MET A 98 9.59 -5.16 14.77
CA MET A 98 10.78 -6.00 14.82
C MET A 98 11.73 -5.62 13.69
N GLY A 99 13.04 -5.64 13.93
CA GLY A 99 14.06 -5.25 12.95
C GLY A 99 14.79 -3.97 13.31
N HIS A 100 15.53 -3.45 12.34
CA HIS A 100 16.27 -2.19 12.46
C HIS A 100 15.79 -1.19 11.41
N LEU A 101 15.82 0.10 11.78
CA LEU A 101 15.53 1.21 10.89
C LEU A 101 16.68 2.22 10.97
N PRO A 102 17.13 2.77 9.83
CA PRO A 102 18.15 3.81 9.84
C PRO A 102 17.59 5.13 10.38
N ILE A 103 18.44 5.91 11.04
CA ILE A 103 18.18 7.32 11.34
C ILE A 103 18.31 8.09 10.03
N LYS A 104 17.24 8.78 9.66
CA LYS A 104 17.11 9.52 8.41
C LYS A 104 16.80 10.98 8.69
N GLU A 105 17.36 11.86 7.87
CA GLU A 105 16.85 13.23 7.74
C GLU A 105 15.47 13.22 7.07
N GLN A 106 14.73 14.32 7.26
CA GLN A 106 13.45 14.53 6.58
C GLN A 106 13.63 14.43 5.06
N GLU A 107 12.74 13.69 4.39
CA GLU A 107 12.79 13.37 2.95
C GLU A 107 13.98 12.50 2.48
N GLN A 108 14.86 12.06 3.38
CA GLN A 108 16.00 11.23 2.98
C GLN A 108 15.54 9.88 2.41
N GLY A 109 15.96 9.60 1.17
CA GLY A 109 15.58 8.39 0.44
C GLY A 109 14.25 8.50 -0.30
N ARG A 110 13.62 9.68 -0.37
CA ARG A 110 12.48 9.93 -1.27
C ARG A 110 12.90 10.04 -2.73
N PHE A 111 14.07 10.63 -2.98
CA PHE A 111 14.66 10.79 -4.31
C PHE A 111 16.09 10.23 -4.34
N VAL A 112 16.61 10.08 -5.56
CA VAL A 112 18.03 9.79 -5.76
C VAL A 112 18.86 10.92 -5.16
N GLN A 113 19.87 10.56 -4.37
CA GLN A 113 20.78 11.50 -3.74
C GLN A 113 22.17 11.41 -4.37
N GLU A 114 22.96 12.47 -4.19
CA GLU A 114 24.33 12.51 -4.67
C GLU A 114 25.18 11.44 -3.96
N GLY A 115 25.88 10.61 -4.74
CA GLY A 115 26.73 9.53 -4.24
C GLY A 115 28.22 9.89 -4.09
N ALA A 116 28.63 11.11 -4.44
CA ALA A 116 30.04 11.53 -4.36
C ALA A 116 30.49 11.87 -2.93
N GLY A 117 29.58 12.33 -2.08
CA GLY A 117 29.84 12.72 -0.69
C GLY A 117 29.38 11.69 0.36
N LEU A 118 29.64 12.01 1.63
CA LEU A 118 29.18 11.21 2.78
C LEU A 118 27.81 11.65 3.33
N GLY A 119 27.31 12.83 2.94
CA GLY A 119 26.06 13.40 3.47
C GLY A 119 24.81 12.56 3.19
N SER A 120 24.87 11.66 2.20
CA SER A 120 23.76 10.78 1.84
C SER A 120 23.75 9.45 2.62
N LEU A 121 24.72 9.23 3.52
CA LEU A 121 24.74 8.04 4.38
C LEU A 121 23.77 8.23 5.56
N TRP A 122 23.28 7.11 6.10
CA TRP A 122 22.52 7.11 7.34
C TRP A 122 23.44 7.46 8.51
N GLU A 123 22.95 8.29 9.43
CA GLU A 123 23.70 8.71 10.63
C GLU A 123 23.91 7.57 11.63
N GLY A 124 23.07 6.54 11.53
CA GLY A 124 23.09 5.38 12.41
C GLY A 124 21.80 4.59 12.27
N LEU A 125 21.52 3.77 13.28
CA LEU A 125 20.28 3.02 13.42
C LEU A 125 19.51 3.57 14.61
N ILE A 126 18.18 3.59 14.48
CA ILE A 126 17.29 3.95 15.59
C ILE A 126 17.57 2.98 16.75
N PRO A 127 17.81 3.47 17.99
CA PRO A 127 18.03 2.59 19.13
C PRO A 127 16.86 1.62 19.33
N GLN A 128 17.13 0.35 19.64
CA GLN A 128 16.09 -0.68 19.76
C GLN A 128 14.96 -0.33 20.75
N LYS A 129 15.29 0.39 21.83
CA LYS A 129 14.33 0.90 22.83
C LYS A 129 13.40 2.00 22.30
N GLU A 130 13.77 2.63 21.19
CA GLU A 130 13.04 3.72 20.55
C GLU A 130 12.35 3.26 19.26
N MET A 131 12.50 2.00 18.87
CA MET A 131 11.70 1.42 17.78
C MET A 131 10.20 1.49 18.13
N PRO A 132 9.31 1.74 17.16
CA PRO A 132 7.89 1.88 17.43
C PRO A 132 7.33 0.64 18.14
N GLN A 133 6.74 0.87 19.30
CA GLN A 133 6.11 -0.18 20.08
C GLN A 133 5.02 0.36 21.00
N VAL A 134 4.09 -0.52 21.36
CA VAL A 134 3.11 -0.30 22.42
C VAL A 134 2.85 -1.61 23.14
N VAL A 135 2.74 -1.56 24.47
CA VAL A 135 2.43 -2.70 25.34
C VAL A 135 1.20 -2.33 26.15
N ASN A 136 0.21 -3.24 26.20
CA ASN A 136 -1.04 -3.06 26.94
C ASN A 136 -1.69 -1.68 26.75
N PRO A 137 -1.97 -1.25 25.50
CA PRO A 137 -2.58 0.04 25.26
C PRO A 137 -3.96 0.14 25.94
N ALA A 138 -4.34 1.35 26.34
CA ALA A 138 -5.66 1.62 26.94
C ALA A 138 -6.83 1.26 26.01
N SER A 139 -6.60 1.12 24.70
CA SER A 139 -7.58 0.62 23.74
C SER A 139 -7.98 -0.84 23.98
N GLY A 140 -7.16 -1.62 24.71
CA GLY A 140 -7.41 -3.04 24.98
C GLY A 140 -7.16 -3.98 23.79
N PHE A 141 -6.61 -3.47 22.69
CA PHE A 141 -6.24 -4.27 21.53
C PHE A 141 -5.04 -3.66 20.79
N VAL A 142 -4.38 -4.49 19.98
CA VAL A 142 -3.37 -4.08 19.01
C VAL A 142 -3.74 -4.60 17.63
N ALA A 143 -3.45 -3.83 16.58
CA ALA A 143 -3.78 -4.21 15.20
C ALA A 143 -2.78 -3.63 14.19
N SER A 144 -2.42 -4.43 13.19
CA SER A 144 -1.56 -4.02 12.09
C SER A 144 -2.09 -4.56 10.76
N ALA A 145 -2.23 -3.67 9.79
CA ALA A 145 -2.55 -3.94 8.40
C ALA A 145 -1.82 -2.96 7.48
N ASN A 146 -0.52 -2.75 7.73
CA ASN A 146 0.39 -1.90 6.94
C ASN A 146 0.07 -0.39 6.95
N GLN A 147 -0.79 0.08 7.86
CA GLN A 147 -0.97 1.51 8.09
C GLN A 147 0.30 2.16 8.65
N ARG A 148 0.35 3.50 8.63
CA ARG A 148 1.42 4.25 9.28
C ARG A 148 1.51 3.85 10.77
N THR A 149 2.69 3.40 11.18
CA THR A 149 2.91 2.76 12.49
C THR A 149 2.82 3.72 13.68
N THR A 150 3.24 4.97 13.53
CA THR A 150 3.31 5.94 14.61
C THR A 150 2.44 7.16 14.32
N ASP A 151 2.11 7.89 15.38
CA ASP A 151 1.59 9.25 15.26
C ASP A 151 2.72 10.26 14.95
N SER A 152 2.36 11.54 14.92
CA SER A 152 3.25 12.66 14.64
C SER A 152 4.22 13.02 15.77
N SER A 153 4.11 12.39 16.95
CA SER A 153 5.01 12.62 18.08
C SER A 153 6.27 11.75 18.03
N TYR A 154 6.29 10.72 17.18
CA TYR A 154 7.45 9.86 17.02
C TYR A 154 8.65 10.65 16.44
N PRO A 155 9.82 10.62 17.09
CA PRO A 155 10.89 11.58 16.81
C PRO A 155 11.71 11.26 15.56
N TYR A 156 11.60 10.04 15.01
CA TYR A 156 12.39 9.63 13.87
C TYR A 156 11.58 9.66 12.57
N TYR A 157 12.16 10.29 11.55
CA TYR A 157 11.60 10.24 10.21
C TYR A 157 11.70 8.83 9.63
N TYR A 158 10.60 8.36 9.05
CA TYR A 158 10.58 7.17 8.21
C TYR A 158 9.58 7.37 7.06
N ASN A 159 9.91 6.77 5.94
CA ASN A 159 9.13 6.81 4.71
C ASN A 159 8.83 5.40 4.21
N GLY A 160 7.77 5.28 3.42
CA GLY A 160 7.29 4.02 2.86
C GLY A 160 5.91 4.22 2.24
N HIS A 161 5.37 3.14 1.68
CA HIS A 161 3.97 3.07 1.26
C HIS A 161 3.17 2.49 2.42
N PHE A 162 2.10 3.18 2.82
CA PHE A 162 1.24 2.78 3.92
C PHE A 162 -0.18 2.54 3.41
N ASP A 163 -0.86 1.58 4.00
CA ASP A 163 -2.25 1.28 3.68
C ASP A 163 -3.18 2.22 4.44
N ASP A 164 -4.05 2.93 3.72
CA ASP A 164 -4.93 3.92 4.32
C ASP A 164 -6.24 3.33 4.84
N TYR A 165 -6.63 2.11 4.44
CA TYR A 165 -8.01 1.63 4.63
C TYR A 165 -8.12 0.45 5.60
N ARG A 166 -7.32 -0.59 5.43
CA ARG A 166 -7.44 -1.82 6.23
C ARG A 166 -7.15 -1.57 7.70
N GLY A 167 -6.15 -0.75 8.00
CA GLY A 167 -5.86 -0.31 9.36
C GLY A 167 -7.03 0.44 10.00
N ARG A 168 -7.69 1.34 9.25
CA ARG A 168 -8.87 2.09 9.72
C ARG A 168 -10.05 1.14 9.98
N LEU A 169 -10.29 0.18 9.09
CA LEU A 169 -11.37 -0.80 9.26
C LEU A 169 -11.14 -1.67 10.50
N LEU A 170 -9.94 -2.22 10.66
CA LEU A 170 -9.57 -3.02 11.83
C LEU A 170 -9.78 -2.25 13.12
N ASN A 171 -9.26 -1.02 13.22
CA ASN A 171 -9.42 -0.19 14.42
C ASN A 171 -10.89 0.17 14.67
N ARG A 172 -11.67 0.48 13.62
CA ARG A 172 -13.11 0.78 13.72
C ARG A 172 -13.89 -0.41 14.28
N LEU A 173 -13.59 -1.62 13.84
CA LEU A 173 -14.30 -2.83 14.27
C LEU A 173 -13.85 -3.26 15.68
N LEU A 174 -12.54 -3.32 15.94
CA LEU A 174 -12.01 -3.76 17.23
C LEU A 174 -12.37 -2.81 18.37
N SER A 175 -12.37 -1.49 18.13
CA SER A 175 -12.77 -0.50 19.14
C SER A 175 -14.23 -0.58 19.58
N ARG A 176 -15.10 -1.20 18.76
CA ARG A 176 -16.54 -1.37 19.03
C ARG A 176 -16.90 -2.76 19.53
N THR A 177 -15.97 -3.71 19.46
CA THR A 177 -16.25 -5.11 19.80
C THR A 177 -15.87 -5.37 21.25
N GLN A 178 -16.76 -6.04 21.98
CA GLN A 178 -16.50 -6.52 23.33
C GLN A 178 -16.70 -8.04 23.38
N ASN A 179 -16.02 -8.72 24.31
CA ASN A 179 -16.10 -10.18 24.47
C ASN A 179 -15.79 -10.94 23.16
N VAL A 180 -14.75 -10.48 22.46
CA VAL A 180 -14.28 -11.04 21.19
C VAL A 180 -14.00 -12.54 21.32
N GLY A 181 -14.67 -13.36 20.52
CA GLY A 181 -14.38 -14.78 20.36
C GLY A 181 -13.61 -15.11 19.09
N VAL A 182 -13.23 -16.37 18.95
CA VAL A 182 -12.51 -16.89 17.75
C VAL A 182 -13.32 -16.64 16.47
N ARG A 183 -14.64 -16.82 16.52
CA ARG A 183 -15.51 -16.62 15.34
C ARG A 183 -15.52 -15.16 14.89
N ASP A 184 -15.52 -14.21 15.82
CA ASP A 184 -15.48 -12.78 15.48
C ASP A 184 -14.15 -12.43 14.78
N MET A 185 -13.03 -12.98 15.27
CA MET A 185 -11.73 -12.82 14.63
C MET A 185 -11.67 -13.47 13.24
N MET A 186 -12.28 -14.65 13.05
CA MET A 186 -12.38 -15.28 11.73
C MET A 186 -13.19 -14.40 10.77
N SER A 187 -14.34 -13.88 11.20
CA SER A 187 -15.17 -12.97 10.40
C SER A 187 -14.43 -11.67 10.07
N LEU A 188 -13.63 -11.14 10.99
CA LEU A 188 -12.79 -9.97 10.76
C LEU A 188 -11.73 -10.25 9.67
N GLN A 189 -11.05 -11.39 9.73
CA GLN A 189 -10.04 -11.79 8.75
C GLN A 189 -10.61 -11.96 7.33
N THR A 190 -11.86 -12.38 7.22
CA THR A 190 -12.55 -12.56 5.92
C THR A 190 -13.44 -11.38 5.54
N SER A 191 -13.32 -10.23 6.21
CA SER A 191 -14.10 -9.05 5.88
C SER A 191 -13.70 -8.51 4.50
N ASN A 192 -14.70 -8.29 3.64
CA ASN A 192 -14.58 -7.75 2.29
C ASN A 192 -15.26 -6.36 2.15
N TYR A 193 -15.46 -5.65 3.26
CA TYR A 193 -16.01 -4.29 3.28
C TYR A 193 -14.96 -3.27 2.82
N SER A 194 -15.34 -2.36 1.93
CA SER A 194 -14.45 -1.31 1.40
C SER A 194 -14.76 0.06 1.99
N ILE A 195 -13.83 0.59 2.80
CA ILE A 195 -13.89 1.98 3.28
C ILE A 195 -13.73 2.95 2.11
N GLN A 196 -12.90 2.62 1.11
CA GLN A 196 -12.77 3.44 -0.09
C GLN A 196 -14.12 3.62 -0.78
N ALA A 197 -14.89 2.54 -0.97
CA ALA A 197 -16.21 2.63 -1.59
C ALA A 197 -17.21 3.39 -0.71
N GLU A 198 -17.20 3.14 0.59
CA GLU A 198 -18.02 3.87 1.58
C GLU A 198 -17.81 5.38 1.49
N GLU A 199 -16.56 5.83 1.31
CA GLU A 199 -16.21 7.26 1.28
C GLU A 199 -16.37 7.90 -0.11
N ALA A 200 -16.07 7.15 -1.17
CA ALA A 200 -16.07 7.65 -2.54
C ALA A 200 -17.47 7.62 -3.20
N LEU A 201 -18.16 6.48 -3.13
CA LEU A 201 -19.34 6.23 -3.95
C LEU A 201 -20.48 7.22 -3.69
N PRO A 202 -20.80 7.60 -2.42
CA PRO A 202 -21.84 8.59 -2.17
C PRO A 202 -21.55 9.94 -2.86
N ARG A 203 -20.29 10.38 -2.87
CA ARG A 203 -19.87 11.65 -3.50
C ARG A 203 -19.89 11.55 -5.02
N MET A 204 -19.50 10.41 -5.58
CA MET A 204 -19.59 10.14 -7.01
C MET A 204 -21.06 10.13 -7.50
N LEU A 205 -21.98 9.53 -6.73
CA LEU A 205 -23.41 9.53 -7.03
C LEU A 205 -24.02 10.93 -6.95
N GLU A 206 -23.60 11.75 -5.97
CA GLU A 206 -24.03 13.14 -5.86
C GLU A 206 -23.58 13.99 -7.05
N LEU A 207 -22.33 13.84 -7.50
CA LEU A 207 -21.80 14.55 -8.67
C LEU A 207 -22.41 14.06 -9.99
N LEU A 208 -22.86 12.80 -10.04
CA LEU A 208 -23.63 12.25 -11.16
C LEU A 208 -25.06 12.83 -11.23
N ALA A 209 -25.60 13.37 -10.12
CA ALA A 209 -26.96 13.89 -10.09
C ALA A 209 -27.16 14.98 -11.15
N GLY A 210 -28.31 14.93 -11.85
CA GLY A 210 -28.64 15.84 -12.95
C GLY A 210 -28.09 15.44 -14.32
N GLU A 211 -27.33 14.35 -14.42
CA GLU A 211 -26.99 13.72 -15.70
C GLU A 211 -28.25 13.09 -16.34
N GLU A 212 -28.44 13.27 -17.64
CA GLU A 212 -29.49 12.56 -18.39
C GLU A 212 -29.07 11.11 -18.61
N LEU A 213 -29.72 10.18 -17.91
CA LEU A 213 -29.43 8.76 -17.96
C LEU A 213 -30.44 8.02 -18.83
N ASN A 214 -29.97 7.08 -19.64
CA ASN A 214 -30.86 6.09 -20.24
C ASN A 214 -31.23 4.99 -19.24
N THR A 215 -32.25 4.19 -19.58
CA THR A 215 -32.78 3.12 -18.71
C THR A 215 -31.73 2.14 -18.18
N ILE A 216 -30.68 1.86 -18.95
CA ILE A 216 -29.62 0.96 -18.51
C ILE A 216 -28.72 1.65 -17.49
N GLN A 217 -28.35 2.90 -17.75
CA GLN A 217 -27.58 3.70 -16.81
C GLN A 217 -28.32 3.94 -15.49
N GLU A 218 -29.63 4.19 -15.52
CA GLU A 218 -30.47 4.26 -14.32
C GLU A 218 -30.42 2.96 -13.51
N GLY A 219 -30.43 1.81 -14.20
CA GLY A 219 -30.26 0.49 -13.59
C GLY A 219 -28.91 0.33 -12.89
N LEU A 220 -27.82 0.79 -13.51
CA LEU A 220 -26.47 0.76 -12.91
C LEU A 220 -26.40 1.64 -11.65
N VAL A 221 -26.97 2.84 -11.69
CA VAL A 221 -27.05 3.75 -10.54
C VAL A 221 -27.82 3.14 -9.39
N ARG A 222 -28.92 2.42 -9.66
CA ARG A 222 -29.67 1.71 -8.62
C ARG A 222 -28.85 0.59 -7.98
N ILE A 223 -28.17 -0.24 -8.78
CA ILE A 223 -27.29 -1.31 -8.26
C ILE A 223 -26.22 -0.73 -7.33
N LEU A 224 -25.59 0.38 -7.73
CA LEU A 224 -24.57 1.06 -6.92
C LEU A 224 -25.16 1.72 -5.66
N SER A 225 -26.34 2.33 -5.76
CA SER A 225 -27.01 3.00 -4.62
C SER A 225 -27.49 2.01 -3.55
N ASP A 226 -27.88 0.80 -3.96
CA ASP A 226 -28.38 -0.25 -3.04
C ASP A 226 -27.24 -1.09 -2.43
N TRP A 227 -25.99 -0.89 -2.89
CA TRP A 227 -24.84 -1.68 -2.46
C TRP A 227 -24.36 -1.28 -1.07
N ASP A 228 -24.01 -2.28 -0.25
CA ASP A 228 -23.51 -2.12 1.12
C ASP A 228 -21.98 -2.08 1.22
N PHE A 229 -21.30 -1.80 0.11
CA PHE A 229 -19.83 -1.68 -0.02
C PHE A 229 -19.05 -2.97 0.23
N ARG A 230 -19.72 -4.14 0.22
CA ARG A 230 -19.08 -5.44 0.38
C ARG A 230 -18.75 -6.07 -0.96
N PHE A 231 -17.51 -6.54 -1.11
CA PHE A 231 -17.05 -7.24 -2.31
C PHE A 231 -17.48 -8.71 -2.30
N ASP A 232 -18.79 -8.97 -2.15
CA ASP A 232 -19.34 -10.33 -2.11
C ASP A 232 -19.28 -10.96 -3.51
N PRO A 233 -18.90 -12.24 -3.62
CA PRO A 233 -18.59 -12.87 -4.91
C PRO A 233 -19.77 -12.89 -5.87
N GLU A 234 -21.00 -12.93 -5.38
CA GLU A 234 -22.22 -13.00 -6.20
C GLU A 234 -22.73 -11.62 -6.64
N GLN A 235 -22.09 -10.53 -6.20
CA GLN A 235 -22.56 -9.18 -6.49
C GLN A 235 -21.89 -8.60 -7.76
N THR A 236 -22.67 -7.83 -8.52
CA THR A 236 -22.18 -7.05 -9.67
C THR A 236 -21.69 -5.65 -9.24
N ALA A 237 -22.26 -5.09 -8.18
CA ALA A 237 -21.94 -3.73 -7.71
C ALA A 237 -20.44 -3.46 -7.47
N PRO A 238 -19.64 -4.40 -6.90
CA PRO A 238 -18.20 -4.20 -6.75
C PRO A 238 -17.47 -3.94 -8.07
N ILE A 239 -17.88 -4.64 -9.14
CA ILE A 239 -17.30 -4.44 -10.47
C ILE A 239 -17.66 -3.06 -11.02
N LEU A 240 -18.93 -2.65 -10.88
CA LEU A 240 -19.36 -1.33 -11.34
C LEU A 240 -18.61 -0.21 -10.63
N PHE A 241 -18.37 -0.37 -9.32
CA PHE A 241 -17.61 0.59 -8.53
C PHE A 241 -16.15 0.65 -8.98
N GLU A 242 -15.46 -0.49 -9.08
CA GLU A 242 -14.05 -0.54 -9.50
C GLU A 242 -13.86 0.07 -10.89
N GLU A 243 -14.71 -0.26 -11.85
CA GLU A 243 -14.59 0.26 -13.21
C GLU A 243 -14.88 1.77 -13.28
N TRP A 244 -15.88 2.26 -12.55
CA TRP A 244 -16.15 3.70 -12.49
C TRP A 244 -15.03 4.44 -11.75
N TRP A 245 -14.53 3.90 -10.63
CA TRP A 245 -13.40 4.45 -9.89
C TRP A 245 -12.14 4.51 -10.75
N ASN A 246 -11.82 3.43 -11.46
CA ASN A 246 -10.64 3.36 -12.32
C ASN A 246 -10.75 4.32 -13.50
N ALA A 247 -11.93 4.47 -14.10
CA ALA A 247 -12.17 5.49 -15.13
C ALA A 247 -12.03 6.91 -14.56
N LEU A 248 -12.60 7.18 -13.38
CA LEU A 248 -12.49 8.46 -12.69
C LEU A 248 -11.03 8.81 -12.38
N TYR A 249 -10.30 7.87 -11.77
CA TYR A 249 -8.91 8.07 -11.41
C TYR A 249 -8.03 8.36 -12.64
N ARG A 250 -8.26 7.66 -13.76
CA ARG A 250 -7.56 7.94 -15.02
C ARG A 250 -7.90 9.31 -15.59
N ASN A 251 -9.17 9.70 -15.55
CA ASN A 251 -9.66 10.95 -16.13
C ASN A 251 -9.38 12.18 -15.25
N LEU A 252 -9.11 12.00 -13.96
CA LEU A 252 -8.71 13.06 -13.02
C LEU A 252 -7.20 13.28 -12.98
N TRP A 253 -6.41 12.22 -13.19
CA TRP A 253 -4.94 12.30 -13.14
C TRP A 253 -4.34 12.15 -14.54
N ASP A 254 -5.03 12.65 -15.56
CA ASP A 254 -4.67 12.47 -16.96
C ASP A 254 -3.29 13.06 -17.28
N GLU A 255 -2.85 14.11 -16.60
CA GLU A 255 -1.52 14.70 -16.82
C GLU A 255 -0.38 13.77 -16.36
N PHE A 256 -0.67 12.83 -15.45
CA PHE A 256 0.26 11.78 -15.03
C PHE A 256 0.29 10.65 -16.06
N TYR A 257 -0.87 10.28 -16.63
CA TYR A 257 -0.96 9.25 -17.68
C TYR A 257 -0.43 9.73 -19.04
N GLY A 258 -0.53 11.02 -19.35
CA GLY A 258 0.10 11.64 -20.52
C GLY A 258 1.63 11.58 -20.50
N GLN A 259 2.22 11.34 -19.32
CA GLN A 259 3.66 11.15 -19.10
C GLN A 259 4.06 9.68 -18.89
N SER A 260 3.18 8.72 -19.20
CA SER A 260 3.28 7.26 -18.93
C SER A 260 4.51 6.53 -19.51
N GLY A 261 5.43 7.24 -20.17
CA GLY A 261 6.76 6.72 -20.54
C GLY A 261 7.84 6.88 -19.46
N SER A 262 7.59 7.64 -18.39
CA SER A 262 8.59 7.87 -17.33
C SER A 262 8.39 6.90 -16.15
N PRO A 263 9.33 5.98 -15.88
CA PRO A 263 9.23 5.03 -14.76
C PRO A 263 9.38 5.66 -13.36
N LEU A 264 9.39 6.99 -13.26
CA LEU A 264 9.75 7.75 -12.06
C LEU A 264 8.59 8.56 -11.46
N ILE A 265 7.39 8.49 -12.04
CA ILE A 265 6.24 9.25 -11.55
C ILE A 265 5.48 8.41 -10.52
N LEU A 266 5.35 8.97 -9.31
CA LEU A 266 4.44 8.45 -8.29
C LEU A 266 3.05 9.01 -8.56
N TYR A 267 2.08 8.12 -8.70
CA TYR A 267 0.69 8.52 -8.84
C TYR A 267 0.09 8.91 -7.47
N PRO A 268 -0.89 9.83 -7.43
CA PRO A 268 -1.53 10.22 -6.17
C PRO A 268 -2.23 9.05 -5.48
N GLU A 269 -2.11 8.96 -4.16
CA GLU A 269 -2.77 7.89 -3.40
C GLU A 269 -4.29 7.98 -3.49
N THR A 270 -4.97 6.84 -3.39
CA THR A 270 -6.44 6.74 -3.54
C THR A 270 -7.19 7.70 -2.61
N TRP A 271 -6.77 7.82 -1.35
CA TRP A 271 -7.42 8.69 -0.37
C TRP A 271 -7.41 10.16 -0.79
N ARG A 272 -6.37 10.60 -1.52
CA ARG A 272 -6.29 11.96 -2.05
C ARG A 272 -7.36 12.21 -3.11
N THR A 273 -7.67 11.21 -3.93
CA THR A 273 -8.77 11.29 -4.90
C THR A 273 -10.13 11.37 -4.20
N VAL A 274 -10.32 10.60 -3.12
CA VAL A 274 -11.55 10.66 -2.30
C VAL A 274 -11.71 12.04 -1.64
N GLU A 275 -10.66 12.59 -1.06
CA GLU A 275 -10.65 13.94 -0.47
C GLU A 275 -11.02 15.00 -1.51
N MET A 276 -10.43 14.92 -2.71
CA MET A 276 -10.67 15.88 -3.79
C MET A 276 -12.13 15.92 -4.26
N LEU A 277 -12.85 14.78 -4.25
CA LEU A 277 -14.28 14.72 -4.59
C LEU A 277 -15.14 15.61 -3.67
N SER A 278 -14.65 15.95 -2.47
CA SER A 278 -15.42 16.70 -1.48
C SER A 278 -14.86 18.07 -1.16
N GLU A 279 -13.54 18.20 -1.08
CA GLU A 279 -12.89 19.34 -0.43
C GLU A 279 -12.17 20.27 -1.41
N GLN A 280 -11.88 19.82 -2.63
CA GLN A 280 -11.05 20.56 -3.58
C GLN A 280 -11.71 20.69 -4.97
N PRO A 281 -12.94 21.24 -5.07
CA PRO A 281 -13.66 21.36 -6.34
C PRO A 281 -13.00 22.34 -7.32
N HIS A 282 -12.09 23.19 -6.85
CA HIS A 282 -11.38 24.18 -7.67
C HIS A 282 -9.93 23.78 -7.99
N SER A 283 -9.56 22.52 -7.71
CA SER A 283 -8.24 21.99 -8.06
C SER A 283 -8.00 22.12 -9.57
N VAL A 284 -6.75 22.39 -9.95
CA VAL A 284 -6.35 22.46 -11.36
C VAL A 284 -6.42 21.10 -12.06
N TYR A 285 -6.25 20.01 -11.31
CA TYR A 285 -6.28 18.64 -11.84
C TYR A 285 -7.67 18.17 -12.30
N TRP A 286 -8.73 18.93 -12.04
CA TRP A 286 -10.04 18.62 -12.64
C TRP A 286 -10.12 19.00 -14.11
N ASP A 287 -9.21 19.84 -14.60
CA ASP A 287 -9.19 20.40 -15.95
C ASP A 287 -8.36 19.50 -16.88
N ASP A 288 -9.02 18.88 -17.85
CA ASP A 288 -8.36 18.08 -18.88
C ASP A 288 -7.79 19.01 -19.95
N LEU A 289 -6.50 19.30 -19.86
CA LEU A 289 -5.83 20.26 -20.74
C LEU A 289 -5.84 19.87 -22.23
N SER A 290 -6.30 18.66 -22.59
CA SER A 290 -6.50 18.25 -23.97
C SER A 290 -7.83 18.73 -24.56
N THR A 291 -8.77 19.19 -23.74
CA THR A 291 -10.06 19.72 -24.17
C THR A 291 -10.05 21.26 -24.17
N PRO A 292 -10.92 21.92 -24.96
CA PRO A 292 -10.98 23.38 -24.98
C PRO A 292 -11.80 23.97 -23.82
N GLU A 293 -12.57 23.15 -23.12
CA GLU A 293 -13.48 23.58 -22.05
C GLU A 293 -12.92 23.14 -20.71
N ARG A 294 -12.85 24.04 -19.74
CA ARG A 294 -12.40 23.68 -18.40
C ARG A 294 -13.44 22.84 -17.68
N GLU A 295 -13.10 21.61 -17.32
CA GLU A 295 -13.98 20.73 -16.57
C GLU A 295 -14.01 21.04 -15.06
N ASP A 296 -15.15 20.69 -14.45
CA ASP A 296 -15.35 20.66 -13.01
C ASP A 296 -15.43 19.20 -12.52
N PRO A 297 -15.50 18.95 -11.20
CA PRO A 297 -15.58 17.59 -10.67
C PRO A 297 -16.76 16.79 -11.23
N ALA A 298 -17.92 17.42 -11.43
CA ALA A 298 -19.10 16.75 -11.95
C ALA A 298 -18.90 16.30 -13.40
N ALA A 299 -18.29 17.14 -14.24
CA ALA A 299 -17.97 16.81 -15.62
C ALA A 299 -17.06 15.57 -15.72
N ILE A 300 -15.98 15.51 -14.91
CA ILE A 300 -15.06 14.37 -14.88
C ILE A 300 -15.74 13.10 -14.35
N VAL A 301 -16.53 13.19 -13.28
CA VAL A 301 -17.28 12.05 -12.72
C VAL A 301 -18.30 11.49 -13.71
N ARG A 302 -19.08 12.36 -14.36
CA ARG A 302 -20.09 11.97 -15.36
C ARG A 302 -19.45 11.38 -16.61
N ARG A 303 -18.36 11.97 -17.09
CA ARG A 303 -17.55 11.43 -18.20
C ARG A 303 -17.08 10.00 -17.90
N SER A 304 -16.55 9.80 -16.70
CA SER A 304 -16.06 8.50 -16.24
C SER A 304 -17.19 7.47 -16.07
N PHE A 305 -18.37 7.90 -15.60
CA PHE A 305 -19.55 7.04 -15.52
C PHE A 305 -20.01 6.57 -16.90
N ARG A 306 -20.07 7.49 -17.89
CA ARG A 306 -20.41 7.14 -19.28
C ARG A 306 -19.41 6.16 -19.89
N GLN A 307 -18.13 6.34 -19.60
CA GLN A 307 -17.07 5.42 -20.03
C GLN A 307 -17.30 4.01 -19.46
N MET A 308 -17.45 3.89 -18.14
CA MET A 308 -17.75 2.61 -17.49
C MET A 308 -19.02 1.97 -18.07
N ALA A 309 -20.12 2.72 -18.20
CA ALA A 309 -21.37 2.19 -18.74
C ALA A 309 -21.23 1.69 -20.19
N LYS A 310 -20.40 2.34 -21.01
CA LYS A 310 -20.09 1.94 -22.38
C LYS A 310 -19.22 0.67 -22.41
N GLU A 311 -18.16 0.63 -21.62
CA GLU A 311 -17.20 -0.49 -21.56
C GLU A 311 -17.86 -1.76 -21.03
N LEU A 312 -18.77 -1.62 -20.05
CA LEU A 312 -19.46 -2.75 -19.44
C LEU A 312 -20.68 -3.23 -20.23
N ARG A 313 -21.18 -2.44 -21.18
CA ARG A 313 -22.39 -2.77 -21.96
C ARG A 313 -22.41 -4.21 -22.53
N PRO A 314 -21.31 -4.77 -23.08
CA PRO A 314 -21.30 -6.14 -23.61
C PRO A 314 -21.45 -7.25 -22.54
N TYR A 315 -21.36 -6.90 -21.26
CA TYR A 315 -21.33 -7.85 -20.15
C TYR A 315 -22.57 -7.79 -19.26
N LEU A 316 -23.32 -6.68 -19.28
CA LEU A 316 -24.46 -6.47 -18.38
C LEU A 316 -25.60 -7.49 -18.53
N ASP A 317 -25.76 -8.08 -19.72
CA ASP A 317 -26.79 -9.10 -19.99
C ASP A 317 -26.30 -10.54 -19.70
N LYS A 318 -25.04 -10.71 -19.26
CA LYS A 318 -24.48 -12.04 -18.97
C LYS A 318 -24.90 -12.47 -17.57
N VAL A 319 -25.47 -13.67 -17.48
CA VAL A 319 -25.94 -14.30 -16.22
C VAL A 319 -24.81 -14.40 -15.18
N ASP A 320 -23.57 -14.54 -15.64
CA ASP A 320 -22.40 -14.80 -14.81
C ASP A 320 -21.54 -13.55 -14.52
N TYR A 321 -22.08 -12.34 -14.70
CA TYR A 321 -21.31 -11.11 -14.47
C TYR A 321 -21.30 -10.67 -13.00
N HIS A 322 -20.51 -11.37 -12.18
CA HIS A 322 -20.39 -11.13 -10.74
C HIS A 322 -18.93 -11.17 -10.25
N TRP A 323 -18.68 -10.55 -9.09
CA TRP A 323 -17.34 -10.25 -8.57
C TRP A 323 -16.42 -11.47 -8.49
N GLY A 324 -16.92 -12.60 -8.01
CA GLY A 324 -16.13 -13.83 -7.80
C GLY A 324 -15.54 -14.40 -9.09
N GLN A 325 -16.22 -14.23 -10.23
CA GLN A 325 -15.69 -14.62 -11.54
C GLN A 325 -14.78 -13.54 -12.12
N HIS A 326 -15.17 -12.28 -11.98
CA HIS A 326 -14.39 -11.14 -12.49
C HIS A 326 -13.02 -11.03 -11.81
N HIS A 327 -12.96 -11.33 -10.50
CA HIS A 327 -11.77 -11.24 -9.68
C HIS A 327 -11.38 -12.59 -9.06
N ALA A 328 -11.32 -13.63 -9.90
CA ALA A 328 -11.02 -14.99 -9.47
C ALA A 328 -9.57 -15.15 -8.97
N PHE A 329 -9.40 -15.84 -7.83
CA PHE A 329 -8.09 -16.25 -7.34
C PHE A 329 -7.57 -17.46 -8.13
N GLN A 330 -6.33 -17.40 -8.60
CA GLN A 330 -5.66 -18.51 -9.29
C GLN A 330 -4.41 -18.93 -8.51
N ILE A 331 -4.34 -20.21 -8.10
CA ILE A 331 -3.10 -20.82 -7.64
C ILE A 331 -2.39 -21.35 -8.90
N ARG A 332 -1.21 -20.80 -9.19
CA ARG A 332 -0.38 -21.21 -10.34
C ARG A 332 0.75 -22.13 -9.91
#